data_AF-A0A3M1MRU9-F1
#
_entry.id   AF-A0A3M1MRU9-F1
#
_cell.length_a   1.000
_cell.length_b   1.000
_cell.length_c   1.000
_cell.angle_alpha   90.00
_cell.angle_beta   90.00
_cell.angle_gamma   90.00
#
_symmetry.space_group_name_H-M   'P 1'
#
loop_
_entity.id
_entity.type
_entity.pdbx_description
1 polymer ?
#
loop_
_entity_poly.entity_id
_entity_poly.type
_entity_poly.pdbx_seq_one_letter_code
_entity_poly.pdbx_strand_id
1 'polypeptide(L)'
;MQRWPDPVDVPMTAPVPMHDGEDGDYEPGVALPISKARLRTGKQDVSTSITSNDREATFTLNLPADRTTMQTWFYDEVGAEICGAYYVYVRRTSW
;
A
#
# COMPACT_ATOMS: atom_id res chain seq x y z
N MET A 1 0.65 -7.66 -16.28
CA MET A 1 0.12 -9.00 -15.93
C MET A 1 -0.34 -8.91 -14.49
N GLN A 2 -1.64 -8.78 -14.27
CA GLN A 2 -2.24 -8.69 -12.94
C GLN A 2 -2.53 -10.11 -12.47
N ARG A 3 -2.05 -10.47 -11.28
CA ARG A 3 -2.39 -11.74 -10.64
C ARG A 3 -3.29 -11.42 -9.45
N TRP A 4 -4.37 -12.19 -9.39
CA TRP A 4 -5.47 -12.22 -8.44
C TRP A 4 -5.06 -12.07 -6.96
N PRO A 5 -5.93 -11.49 -6.10
CA PRO A 5 -7.22 -10.85 -6.41
C PRO A 5 -7.05 -9.40 -6.86
N ASP A 6 -8.06 -8.87 -7.56
CA ASP A 6 -8.16 -7.43 -7.78
C ASP A 6 -8.27 -6.70 -6.43
N PRO A 7 -7.59 -5.55 -6.25
CA PRO A 7 -7.74 -4.79 -5.03
C PRO A 7 -9.21 -4.38 -4.87
N VAL A 8 -9.79 -4.72 -3.72
CA VAL A 8 -11.13 -4.30 -3.35
C VAL A 8 -11.13 -2.77 -3.29
N ASP A 9 -12.14 -2.11 -3.88
CA ASP A 9 -12.25 -0.65 -3.92
C ASP A 9 -12.68 -0.06 -2.56
N VAL A 10 -11.83 -0.26 -1.55
CA VAL A 10 -12.01 0.23 -0.18
C VAL A 10 -10.80 1.05 0.26
N PRO A 11 -10.99 2.08 1.11
CA PRO A 11 -9.88 2.83 1.68
C PRO A 11 -8.92 1.92 2.48
N MET A 12 -7.64 2.29 2.52
CA MET A 12 -6.58 1.51 3.18
C MET A 12 -6.78 1.35 4.68
N THR A 13 -7.51 2.28 5.30
CA THR A 13 -7.83 2.29 6.73
C THR A 13 -9.25 1.80 7.00
N ALA A 14 -9.97 1.30 6.00
CA ALA A 14 -11.31 0.76 6.15
C ALA A 14 -11.27 -0.78 6.28
N PRO A 15 -12.19 -1.38 7.05
CA PRO A 15 -12.36 -2.81 7.04
C PRO A 15 -12.87 -3.24 5.65
N VAL A 16 -12.34 -4.35 5.14
CA VAL A 16 -12.94 -5.00 3.97
C VAL A 16 -14.27 -5.62 4.42
N PRO A 17 -15.39 -5.40 3.72
CA PRO A 17 -16.67 -6.02 4.06
C PRO A 17 -16.56 -7.55 4.11
N MET A 18 -17.46 -8.17 4.88
CA MET A 18 -17.65 -9.62 4.85
C MET A 18 -17.86 -10.07 3.40
N HIS A 19 -17.24 -11.19 3.05
CA HIS A 19 -17.33 -11.76 1.71
C HIS A 19 -17.72 -13.22 1.79
N ASP A 20 -18.82 -13.59 1.15
CA ASP A 20 -19.23 -14.98 0.99
C ASP A 20 -18.33 -15.62 -0.06
N GLY A 21 -17.39 -16.45 0.38
CA GLY A 21 -16.49 -17.21 -0.49
C GLY A 21 -17.16 -18.44 -1.07
N GLU A 22 -16.54 -19.03 -2.10
CA GLU A 22 -17.03 -20.27 -2.70
C GLU A 22 -17.04 -21.45 -1.70
N ASP A 23 -16.14 -21.43 -0.70
CA ASP A 23 -16.01 -22.42 0.39
C ASP A 23 -16.08 -21.75 1.78
N GLY A 24 -17.13 -20.96 2.02
CA GLY A 24 -17.47 -20.41 3.34
C GLY A 24 -17.30 -18.90 3.48
N ASP A 25 -17.67 -18.38 4.64
CA ASP A 25 -17.76 -16.95 4.89
C ASP A 25 -16.43 -16.37 5.39
N TYR A 26 -15.99 -15.26 4.79
CA TYR A 26 -14.87 -14.46 5.27
C TYR A 26 -15.39 -13.30 6.11
N GLU A 27 -15.12 -13.34 7.41
CA GLU A 27 -15.41 -12.24 8.34
C GLU A 27 -14.82 -10.90 7.85
N PRO A 28 -15.42 -9.75 8.26
CA PRO A 28 -14.90 -8.44 7.92
C PRO A 28 -13.40 -8.29 8.24
N GLY A 29 -12.66 -7.69 7.30
CA GLY A 29 -11.25 -7.39 7.50
C GLY A 29 -11.04 -6.39 8.64
N VAL A 30 -9.90 -6.49 9.32
CA VAL A 30 -9.54 -5.51 10.37
C VAL A 30 -8.93 -4.27 9.74
N ALA A 31 -9.52 -3.11 10.03
CA ALA A 31 -8.96 -1.82 9.65
C ALA A 31 -7.62 -1.56 10.36
N LEU A 32 -6.58 -1.22 9.59
CA LEU A 32 -5.30 -0.81 10.14
C LEU A 32 -5.25 0.72 10.34
N PRO A 33 -4.72 1.22 11.47
CA PRO A 33 -4.67 2.65 11.78
C PRO A 33 -3.50 3.33 11.05
N ILE A 34 -3.42 3.19 9.72
CA ILE A 34 -2.33 3.72 8.90
C ILE A 34 -2.51 5.24 8.75
N SER A 35 -1.48 6.00 9.15
CA SER A 35 -1.45 7.46 9.00
C SER A 35 -0.33 7.95 8.08
N LYS A 36 0.69 7.11 7.83
CA LYS A 36 1.86 7.47 7.03
C LYS A 36 2.40 6.28 6.27
N ALA A 37 2.71 6.49 5.01
CA ALA A 37 3.41 5.54 4.17
C ALA A 37 4.83 6.01 3.88
N ARG A 38 5.79 5.08 3.86
CA ARG A 38 7.18 5.33 3.49
C ARG A 38 7.61 4.34 2.42
N LEU A 39 8.38 4.84 1.46
CA LEU A 39 8.99 4.05 0.42
C LEU A 39 10.47 4.40 0.32
N ARG A 40 11.32 3.38 0.39
CA ARG A 40 12.76 3.50 0.15
C ARG A 40 13.14 2.68 -1.07
N THR A 41 13.81 3.31 -2.02
CA THR A 41 14.32 2.67 -3.23
C THR A 41 15.64 3.32 -3.65
N GLY A 42 16.70 2.52 -3.74
CA GLY A 42 18.06 3.01 -4.00
C GLY A 42 18.50 4.08 -2.99
N LYS A 43 18.72 5.31 -3.47
CA LYS A 43 19.10 6.46 -2.65
C LYS A 43 17.92 7.33 -2.21
N GLN A 44 16.69 6.98 -2.62
CA GLN A 44 15.50 7.76 -2.33
C GLN A 44 14.77 7.13 -1.14
N ASP A 45 14.38 7.98 -0.21
CA ASP A 45 13.64 7.62 1.00
C ASP A 45 12.59 8.70 1.22
N VAL A 46 11.34 8.36 0.88
CA VAL A 46 10.24 9.31 0.80
C VAL A 46 9.08 8.83 1.66
N SER A 47 8.30 9.78 2.16
CA SER A 47 7.08 9.47 2.91
C SER A 47 5.95 10.41 2.53
N THR A 48 4.73 9.93 2.70
CA THR A 48 3.50 10.70 2.53
C THR A 48 2.54 10.38 3.66
N SER A 49 1.73 11.37 4.05
CA SER A 49 0.60 11.15 4.94
C SER A 49 -0.51 10.39 4.20
N ILE A 50 -1.25 9.59 4.97
CA ILE A 50 -2.40 8.82 4.52
C ILE A 50 -3.62 9.33 5.30
N THR A 51 -4.69 9.55 4.57
CA THR A 51 -6.00 9.95 5.09
C THR A 51 -6.98 8.79 5.00
N SER A 52 -8.08 8.88 5.73
CA SER A 52 -9.11 7.84 5.76
C SER A 52 -9.80 7.56 4.42
N ASN A 53 -9.62 8.45 3.43
CA ASN A 53 -10.21 8.31 2.09
C ASN A 53 -9.22 7.73 1.07
N ASP A 54 -7.94 7.61 1.43
CA ASP A 54 -6.91 7.14 0.52
C ASP A 54 -7.03 5.63 0.29
N ARG A 55 -6.95 5.24 -0.98
CA ARG A 55 -6.98 3.85 -1.45
C ARG A 55 -5.57 3.30 -1.69
N GLU A 56 -4.62 4.18 -1.94
CA GLU A 56 -3.22 3.85 -2.17
C GLU A 56 -2.31 5.00 -1.72
N ALA A 57 -1.06 4.66 -1.42
CA ALA A 57 0.01 5.63 -1.23
C ALA A 57 0.75 5.84 -2.56
N THR A 58 0.55 7.00 -3.20
CA THR A 58 1.17 7.29 -4.50
C THR A 58 2.50 8.04 -4.34
N PHE A 59 3.55 7.57 -5.01
CA PHE A 59 4.86 8.23 -5.07
C PHE A 59 5.27 8.45 -6.52
N THR A 60 5.88 9.59 -6.82
CA THR A 60 6.51 9.88 -8.13
C THR A 60 7.99 10.12 -7.92
N LEU A 61 8.83 9.28 -8.54
CA LEU A 61 10.26 9.21 -8.30
C LEU A 61 11.05 9.15 -9.61
N ASN A 62 12.17 9.88 -9.66
CA ASN A 62 13.11 9.82 -10.77
C ASN A 62 14.14 8.72 -10.50
N LEU A 63 13.94 7.52 -11.05
CA LEU A 63 14.82 6.38 -10.82
C LEU A 63 15.83 6.23 -11.97
N PRO A 64 17.13 6.02 -11.68
CA PRO A 64 18.09 5.67 -12.71
C PRO A 64 17.74 4.30 -13.34
N ALA A 65 18.13 4.09 -14.59
CA ALA A 65 17.95 2.82 -15.29
C ALA A 65 18.97 1.76 -14.81
N ASP A 66 18.85 1.37 -13.54
CA ASP A 66 19.70 0.38 -12.89
C ASP A 66 18.89 -0.50 -11.93
N ARG A 67 19.46 -1.62 -11.50
CA ARG A 67 18.86 -2.50 -10.51
C ARG A 67 18.83 -1.80 -9.15
N THR A 68 17.67 -1.87 -8.49
CA THR A 68 17.51 -1.35 -7.15
C THR A 68 16.62 -2.25 -6.30
N THR A 69 16.66 -2.05 -4.99
CA THR A 69 15.80 -2.74 -4.02
C THR A 69 14.83 -1.73 -3.44
N MET A 70 13.55 -2.08 -3.47
CA MET A 70 12.46 -1.29 -2.88
C MET A 70 12.01 -1.92 -1.57
N GLN A 71 11.74 -1.07 -0.58
CA GLN A 71 11.17 -1.45 0.70
C GLN A 71 10.13 -0.42 1.11
N THR A 72 9.04 -0.87 1.75
CA THR A 72 7.89 -0.06 2.11
C THR A 72 7.50 -0.28 3.55
N TRP A 73 6.89 0.74 4.15
CA TRP A 73 6.38 0.71 5.51
C TRP A 73 5.13 1.58 5.66
N PHE A 74 4.21 1.12 6.49
CA PHE A 74 3.11 1.88 7.03
C PHE A 74 3.35 2.12 8.52
N TYR A 75 3.04 3.33 8.95
CA TYR A 75 3.13 3.76 10.34
C TYR A 75 1.79 4.30 10.83
N ASP A 76 1.55 4.17 12.12
CA ASP A 76 0.44 4.83 12.81
C ASP A 76 0.72 6.31 13.12
N GLU A 77 -0.24 7.01 13.72
CA GLU A 77 -0.12 8.43 14.09
C GLU A 77 1.02 8.74 15.08
N VAL A 78 1.41 7.77 15.93
CA VAL A 78 2.51 7.94 16.88
C VAL A 78 3.87 7.56 16.26
N GLY A 79 3.87 7.08 15.02
CA GLY A 79 5.06 6.71 14.26
C GLY A 79 5.54 5.29 14.50
N ALA A 80 4.74 4.43 15.15
CA ALA A 80 5.04 3.01 15.28
C ALA A 80 4.80 2.31 13.93
N GLU A 81 5.71 1.39 13.59
CA GLU A 81 5.60 0.59 12.37
C GLU A 81 4.47 -0.43 12.52
N ILE A 82 3.56 -0.48 11.53
CA ILE A 82 2.45 -1.42 11.49
C ILE A 82 2.86 -2.64 10.64
N CYS A 83 3.19 -2.39 9.36
CA CYS A 83 3.55 -3.43 8.40
C CYS A 83 4.17 -2.81 7.13
N GLY A 84 4.71 -3.66 6.24
CA GLY A 84 5.06 -3.26 4.88
C GLY A 84 3.89 -3.40 3.91
N ALA A 85 3.94 -2.71 2.77
CA ALA A 85 2.95 -2.89 1.72
C ALA A 85 3.12 -4.27 1.06
N TYR A 86 2.04 -5.05 1.00
CA TYR A 86 2.07 -6.39 0.40
C TYR A 86 2.19 -6.35 -1.14
N TYR A 87 1.57 -5.35 -1.77
CA TYR A 87 1.68 -5.09 -3.20
C TYR A 87 2.11 -3.65 -3.46
N VAL A 88 2.88 -3.46 -4.54
CA VAL A 88 3.20 -2.15 -5.10
C VAL A 88 3.06 -2.21 -6.61
N TYR A 89 2.30 -1.26 -7.16
CA TYR A 89 2.20 -1.08 -8.61
C TYR A 89 3.21 -0.04 -9.07
N VAL A 90 4.04 -0.41 -10.04
CA VAL A 90 5.02 0.50 -10.64
C VAL A 90 4.66 0.71 -12.10
N ARG A 91 4.48 1.97 -12.48
CA ARG A 91 4.33 2.40 -13.86
C ARG A 91 5.35 3.49 -14.19
N ARG A 92 5.91 3.44 -15.38
CA ARG A 92 6.73 4.54 -15.92
C ARG A 92 5.78 5.67 -16.35
N THR A 93 5.95 6.87 -15.80
CA THR A 93 4.99 7.98 -15.98
C THR A 93 5.22 8.86 -17.20
N SER A 94 6.39 8.88 -17.83
CA SER A 94 6.68 9.34 -19.21
C SER A 94 8.21 9.41 -19.42
N TRP A 95 8.65 9.77 -20.64
CA TRP A 95 10.03 9.75 -21.13
C TRP A 95 10.74 11.08 -20.99
#